data_AF-A0A6M2E0L1-F1
#
_entry.id   AF-A0A6M2E0L1-F1
#
_cell.length_a   1.000
_cell.length_b   1.000
_cell.length_c   1.000
_cell.angle_alpha   90.00
_cell.angle_beta   90.00
_cell.angle_gamma   90.00
#
_symmetry.space_group_name_H-M   'P 1'
#
loop_
_entity.id
_entity.type
_entity.pdbx_description
1 polymer ?
#
loop_
_entity_poly.entity_id
_entity_poly.type
_entity_poly.pdbx_seq_one_letter_code
_entity_poly.pdbx_strand_id
1 'polypeptide(L)'
;MSADYLYILSVILIFLNVTVICENLDEENENARYTIEGKVFLPENSQNDWESRTKILVNGGLYRGFLKEDGTFAISNVPSGSYILEAVNPNYMYEPVRVEINSKGKFRARKVNHIQT
;
A
#
# COMPACT_ATOMS: atom_id res chain seq x y z
N MET A 1 0.26 -30.55 45.65
CA MET A 1 -0.86 -29.56 45.57
C MET A 1 -0.38 -28.12 45.46
N SER A 2 0.64 -27.66 46.21
CA SER A 2 1.12 -26.26 46.10
C SER A 2 2.09 -26.01 44.93
N ALA A 3 3.01 -26.93 44.64
CA ALA A 3 4.03 -26.75 43.60
C ALA A 3 3.45 -26.77 42.17
N ASP A 4 2.47 -27.65 41.92
CA ASP A 4 1.83 -27.79 40.61
C ASP A 4 1.04 -26.51 40.23
N TYR A 5 0.40 -25.88 41.23
CA TYR A 5 -0.33 -24.64 41.03
C TYR A 5 0.61 -23.45 40.74
N LEU A 6 1.76 -23.40 41.40
CA LEU A 6 2.79 -22.39 41.14
C LEU A 6 3.38 -22.54 39.72
N TYR A 7 3.58 -23.78 39.25
CA TYR A 7 4.04 -24.03 37.88
C TYR A 7 3.01 -23.59 36.85
N ILE A 8 1.73 -23.96 37.02
CA ILE A 8 0.65 -23.54 36.13
C ILE A 8 0.51 -22.01 36.10
N LEU A 9 0.58 -21.34 37.26
CA LEU A 9 0.54 -19.87 37.35
C LEU A 9 1.71 -19.23 36.61
N SER A 10 2.92 -19.79 36.73
CA SER A 10 4.11 -19.27 36.03
C SER A 10 3.98 -19.38 34.51
N VAL A 11 3.42 -20.48 34.00
CA VAL A 11 3.18 -20.68 32.56
C VAL A 11 2.15 -19.69 32.04
N ILE A 12 1.04 -19.48 32.78
CA ILE A 12 0.01 -18.49 32.42
C ILE A 12 0.59 -17.08 32.38
N LEU A 13 1.43 -16.71 33.36
CA LEU A 13 2.10 -15.41 33.37
C LEU A 13 3.04 -15.26 32.17
N ILE A 14 3.82 -16.28 31.82
CA ILE A 14 4.68 -16.24 30.63
C ILE A 14 3.85 -16.07 29.37
N PHE A 15 2.76 -16.82 29.19
CA PHE A 15 1.86 -16.67 28.05
C PHE A 15 1.28 -15.25 27.97
N LEU A 16 0.78 -14.70 29.08
CA LEU A 16 0.25 -13.33 29.12
C LEU A 16 1.31 -12.29 28.73
N ASN A 17 2.54 -12.43 29.23
CA ASN A 17 3.63 -11.54 28.87
C ASN A 17 3.99 -11.66 27.37
N VAL A 18 4.00 -12.87 26.81
CA VAL A 18 4.28 -13.10 25.38
C VAL A 18 3.20 -12.45 24.50
N THR A 19 1.92 -12.58 24.84
CA THR A 19 0.84 -11.96 24.06
C THR A 19 0.96 -10.43 24.05
N VAL A 20 1.28 -9.83 25.19
CA VAL A 20 1.47 -8.37 25.31
C VAL A 20 2.66 -7.89 24.49
N ILE A 21 3.77 -8.64 24.46
CA ILE A 21 4.94 -8.27 23.66
C ILE A 21 4.64 -8.33 22.15
N CYS A 22 3.89 -9.33 21.68
CA CYS A 22 3.51 -9.45 20.27
C CYS A 22 2.69 -8.27 19.74
N GLU A 23 1.79 -7.70 20.54
CA GLU A 23 1.00 -6.53 20.14
C GLU A 23 1.84 -5.24 20.03
N ASN A 24 3.02 -5.20 20.66
CA ASN A 24 3.88 -4.00 20.68
C ASN A 24 4.99 -4.03 19.63
N LEU A 25 5.13 -5.09 18.83
CA LEU A 25 6.11 -5.19 17.73
C LEU A 25 5.68 -4.46 16.46
N ASP A 26 4.86 -3.42 16.58
CA ASP A 26 4.60 -2.48 15.50
C ASP A 26 5.77 -1.49 15.39
N GLU A 27 6.94 -1.97 14.98
CA GLU A 27 8.08 -1.10 14.70
C GLU A 27 7.73 -0.14 13.55
N GLU A 28 7.67 1.15 13.85
CA GLU A 28 7.61 2.19 12.82
C GLU A 28 8.94 2.20 12.06
N ASN A 29 8.97 1.50 10.94
CA ASN A 29 10.17 1.43 10.12
C ASN A 29 10.14 2.54 9.09
N GLU A 30 10.68 3.71 9.43
CA GLU A 30 10.81 4.86 8.51
C GLU A 30 11.65 4.52 7.26
N ASN A 31 12.50 3.50 7.34
CA ASN A 31 13.31 3.02 6.22
C ASN A 31 12.61 1.92 5.40
N ALA A 32 11.41 1.50 5.79
CA ALA A 32 10.66 0.51 5.02
C ALA A 32 10.36 1.05 3.62
N ARG A 33 10.31 0.11 2.68
CA ARG A 33 9.99 0.35 1.28
C ARG A 33 8.86 -0.57 0.90
N TYR A 34 7.87 0.00 0.24
CA TYR A 34 6.64 -0.65 -0.11
C TYR A 34 6.47 -0.67 -1.63
N THR A 35 5.58 -1.55 -2.09
CA THR A 35 5.19 -1.65 -3.49
C THR A 35 3.73 -1.21 -3.62
N ILE A 36 3.48 -0.19 -4.44
CA ILE A 36 2.12 0.19 -4.83
C ILE A 36 1.72 -0.69 -6.02
N GLU A 37 0.64 -1.43 -5.88
CA GLU A 37 0.07 -2.26 -6.93
C GLU A 37 -1.33 -1.79 -7.31
N GLY A 38 -1.73 -2.06 -8.55
CA GLY A 38 -3.06 -1.74 -9.01
C GLY A 38 -3.33 -2.24 -10.42
N LYS A 39 -4.55 -1.97 -10.87
CA LYS A 39 -5.02 -2.32 -12.21
C LYS A 39 -5.74 -1.13 -12.82
N VAL A 40 -5.38 -0.81 -14.06
CA VAL A 40 -6.08 0.18 -14.88
C VAL A 40 -7.04 -0.56 -15.79
N PHE A 41 -8.29 -0.11 -15.82
CA PHE A 41 -9.32 -0.68 -16.67
C PHE A 41 -9.37 0.03 -18.00
N LEU A 42 -9.70 -0.76 -19.01
CA LEU A 42 -9.85 -0.35 -20.38
C LEU A 42 -11.10 0.51 -20.56
N PRO A 43 -11.01 1.68 -21.21
CA PRO A 43 -12.18 2.40 -21.68
C PRO A 43 -12.85 1.59 -22.80
N GLU A 44 -14.19 1.51 -22.79
CA GLU A 44 -14.97 0.89 -23.86
C GLU A 44 -14.54 1.53 -25.20
N ASN A 45 -13.98 0.73 -26.13
CA ASN A 45 -13.41 1.11 -27.46
C ASN A 45 -11.90 1.37 -27.57
N SER A 46 -11.05 0.78 -26.72
CA SER A 46 -9.59 0.90 -26.89
C SER A 46 -9.04 0.22 -28.16
N GLN A 47 -8.10 0.88 -28.82
CA GLN A 47 -7.22 0.26 -29.82
C GLN A 47 -6.19 -0.68 -29.17
N ASN A 48 -5.61 -1.59 -29.97
CA ASN A 48 -4.38 -2.30 -29.60
C ASN A 48 -3.29 -1.30 -29.12
N ASP A 49 -2.47 -1.73 -28.17
CA ASP A 49 -1.31 -1.02 -27.61
C ASP A 49 -1.63 0.19 -26.70
N TRP A 50 -2.83 0.25 -26.10
CA TRP A 50 -3.13 1.31 -25.12
C TRP A 50 -2.27 1.18 -23.85
N GLU A 51 -1.90 -0.04 -23.46
CA GLU A 51 -1.04 -0.35 -22.30
C GLU A 51 0.32 0.33 -22.48
N SER A 52 0.94 0.14 -23.64
CA SER A 52 2.24 0.71 -24.02
C SER A 52 2.24 2.25 -24.05
N ARG A 53 1.08 2.86 -24.32
CA ARG A 53 0.90 4.31 -24.33
C ARG A 53 0.51 4.89 -22.98
N THR A 54 0.20 4.04 -22.00
CA THR A 54 -0.21 4.46 -20.66
C THR A 54 0.97 4.39 -19.69
N LYS A 55 1.21 5.47 -18.97
CA LYS A 55 2.24 5.53 -17.91
C LYS A 55 1.57 5.76 -16.57
N ILE A 56 2.04 5.07 -15.54
CA ILE A 56 1.59 5.30 -14.17
C ILE A 56 2.60 6.22 -13.50
N LEU A 57 2.13 7.38 -13.07
CA LEU A 57 2.93 8.40 -12.39
C LEU A 57 2.50 8.49 -10.93
N VAL A 58 3.47 8.69 -10.04
CA VAL A 58 3.22 8.94 -8.63
C VAL A 58 3.87 10.26 -8.25
N ASN A 59 3.08 11.17 -7.67
CA ASN A 59 3.46 12.51 -7.25
C ASN A 59 4.16 13.31 -8.37
N GLY A 60 3.48 13.45 -9.52
CA GLY A 60 4.03 14.17 -10.68
C GLY A 60 5.20 13.46 -11.38
N GLY A 61 5.41 12.16 -11.11
CA GLY A 61 6.45 11.35 -11.74
C GLY A 61 7.72 11.12 -10.91
N LEU A 62 7.68 11.46 -9.61
CA LEU A 62 8.74 11.08 -8.65
C LEU A 62 8.98 9.56 -8.67
N TYR A 63 7.89 8.79 -8.74
CA TYR A 63 7.95 7.38 -9.10
C TYR A 63 7.14 7.13 -10.36
N ARG A 64 7.57 6.15 -11.16
CA ARG A 64 6.91 5.78 -12.41
C ARG A 64 6.81 4.26 -12.54
N GLY A 65 5.71 3.82 -13.12
CA GLY A 65 5.44 2.44 -13.48
C GLY A 65 4.90 2.33 -14.89
N PHE A 66 4.92 1.10 -15.39
CA PHE A 66 4.36 0.73 -16.69
C PHE A 66 3.26 -0.31 -16.47
N LEU A 67 2.26 -0.31 -17.35
CA LEU A 67 1.26 -1.36 -17.37
C LEU A 67 1.80 -2.62 -18.04
N LYS A 68 1.37 -3.77 -17.52
CA LYS A 68 1.45 -5.06 -18.22
C LYS A 68 0.28 -5.19 -19.19
N GLU A 69 0.33 -6.22 -20.04
CA GLU A 69 -0.72 -6.56 -21.02
C GLU A 69 -2.10 -6.77 -20.38
N ASP A 70 -2.16 -7.21 -19.12
CA ASP A 70 -3.42 -7.41 -18.39
C ASP A 70 -3.94 -6.12 -17.70
N GLY A 71 -3.28 -4.99 -17.92
CA GLY A 71 -3.58 -3.69 -17.31
C GLY A 71 -3.10 -3.56 -15.86
N THR A 72 -2.31 -4.49 -15.32
CA THR A 72 -1.76 -4.37 -13.96
C THR A 72 -0.45 -3.60 -13.93
N PHE A 73 -0.13 -2.98 -12.80
CA PHE A 73 1.15 -2.32 -12.56
C PHE A 73 1.64 -2.57 -11.13
N ALA A 74 2.96 -2.44 -10.94
CA ALA A 74 3.61 -2.44 -9.65
C ALA A 74 4.72 -1.39 -9.61
N ILE A 75 4.75 -0.56 -8.58
CA ILE A 75 5.77 0.47 -8.34
C ILE A 75 6.42 0.20 -6.99
N SER A 76 7.63 -0.35 -7.03
CA SER A 76 8.41 -0.69 -5.83
C SER A 76 9.26 0.48 -5.34
N ASN A 77 9.84 0.31 -4.15
CA ASN A 77 10.75 1.27 -3.52
C ASN A 77 10.08 2.61 -3.14
N VAL A 78 8.81 2.57 -2.74
CA VAL A 78 8.07 3.75 -2.26
C VAL A 78 8.08 3.76 -0.73
N PRO A 79 8.53 4.83 -0.06
CA PRO A 79 8.47 4.93 1.40
C PRO A 79 7.02 5.10 1.90
N SER A 80 6.83 5.09 3.22
CA SER A 80 5.55 5.49 3.81
C SER A 80 5.26 6.97 3.51
N GLY A 81 3.99 7.32 3.33
CA GLY A 81 3.59 8.67 2.96
C GLY A 81 2.25 8.76 2.26
N SER A 82 1.90 9.97 1.85
CA SER A 82 0.72 10.27 1.04
C SER A 82 1.14 10.63 -0.38
N TYR A 83 0.61 9.91 -1.35
CA TYR A 83 0.95 10.06 -2.76
C TYR A 83 -0.31 10.27 -3.61
N ILE A 84 -0.13 10.94 -4.75
CA ILE A 84 -1.14 11.02 -5.80
C ILE A 84 -0.68 10.12 -6.94
N LEU A 85 -1.52 9.18 -7.33
CA LEU A 85 -1.29 8.26 -8.43
C LEU A 85 -2.14 8.68 -9.63
N GLU A 86 -1.50 8.73 -10.80
CA GLU A 86 -2.08 9.20 -12.04
C GLU A 86 -1.79 8.20 -13.16
N ALA A 87 -2.81 7.78 -13.89
CA ALA A 87 -2.64 7.04 -15.14
C ALA A 87 -2.70 8.05 -16.30
N VAL A 88 -1.58 8.23 -17.00
CA VAL A 88 -1.44 9.19 -18.08
C VAL A 88 -1.46 8.47 -19.42
N ASN A 89 -2.42 8.82 -20.27
CA ASN A 89 -2.53 8.34 -21.64
C ASN A 89 -2.85 9.51 -22.58
N PRO A 90 -2.27 9.58 -23.80
CA PRO A 90 -2.56 10.66 -24.75
C PRO A 90 -4.02 10.76 -25.20
N ASN A 91 -4.73 9.62 -25.21
CA ASN A 91 -6.08 9.49 -25.77
C ASN A 91 -7.17 9.33 -24.70
N TYR A 92 -6.80 9.03 -23.45
CA TYR A 92 -7.74 8.73 -22.38
C TYR A 92 -7.41 9.50 -21.11
N MET A 93 -8.45 9.94 -20.42
CA MET A 93 -8.33 10.65 -19.15
C MET A 93 -8.81 9.75 -18.00
N TYR A 94 -7.95 9.61 -17.00
CA TYR A 94 -8.23 8.84 -15.79
C TYR A 94 -8.30 9.78 -14.59
N GLU A 95 -9.19 9.47 -13.65
CA GLU A 95 -9.24 10.22 -12.38
C GLU A 95 -8.02 9.87 -11.52
N PRO A 96 -7.35 10.87 -10.92
CA PRO A 96 -6.24 10.63 -10.02
C PRO A 96 -6.71 10.02 -8.70
N VAL A 97 -5.86 9.19 -8.10
CA VAL A 97 -6.14 8.46 -6.85
C VAL A 97 -5.12 8.84 -5.79
N ARG A 98 -5.59 9.20 -4.59
CA ARG A 98 -4.73 9.41 -3.43
C ARG A 98 -4.43 8.06 -2.79
N VAL A 99 -3.16 7.72 -2.64
CA VAL A 99 -2.69 6.50 -1.97
C VAL A 99 -1.92 6.90 -0.71
N GLU A 100 -2.36 6.39 0.44
CA GLU A 100 -1.71 6.57 1.73
C GLU A 100 -1.09 5.25 2.18
N ILE A 101 0.18 5.31 2.55
CA ILE A 101 0.96 4.17 3.04
C ILE A 101 1.39 4.50 4.47
N ASN A 102 0.91 3.70 5.43
CA ASN A 102 1.33 3.83 6.83
C ASN A 102 2.76 3.29 7.04
N SER A 103 3.46 3.74 8.09
CA SER A 103 4.74 3.17 8.57
C SER A 103 4.66 1.67 8.90
N LYS A 104 3.44 1.17 9.14
CA LYS A 104 3.14 -0.27 9.34
C LYS A 104 2.85 -1.03 8.05
N GLY A 105 2.97 -0.39 6.87
CA GLY A 105 2.68 -1.01 5.57
C GLY A 105 1.20 -1.18 5.23
N LYS A 106 0.29 -0.55 5.99
CA LYS A 106 -1.13 -0.53 5.65
C LYS A 106 -1.41 0.50 4.56
N PHE A 107 -2.11 0.07 3.51
CA PHE A 107 -2.50 0.92 2.38
C PHE A 107 -3.93 1.43 2.49
N ARG A 108 -4.18 2.65 2.02
CA ARG A 108 -5.51 3.22 1.79
C ARG A 108 -5.54 3.99 0.48
N ALA A 109 -6.55 3.76 -0.34
CA ALA A 109 -6.80 4.53 -1.55
C ALA A 109 -8.08 5.35 -1.42
N ARG A 110 -8.08 6.59 -1.91
CA ARG A 110 -9.24 7.49 -1.92
C ARG A 110 -9.30 8.31 -3.21
N LYS A 111 -10.50 8.74 -3.60
CA LYS A 111 -10.66 9.77 -4.64
C LYS A 111 -9.98 11.07 -4.17
N VAL A 112 -9.24 11.72 -5.07
CA VAL A 112 -8.60 13.00 -4.76
C VAL A 112 -9.68 14.07 -4.65
N ASN A 113 -9.77 14.72 -3.48
CA ASN A 113 -10.55 15.92 -3.25
C ASN A 113 -9.58 17.09 -3.00
N HIS A 114 -9.78 18.20 -3.71
CA HIS A 114 -8.96 19.42 -3.58
C HIS A 114 -9.61 20.49 -2.69
N ILE A 115 -10.72 20.17 -2.02
CA ILE A 115 -11.43 21.12 -1.16
C ILE A 115 -10.57 21.46 0.06
N GLN A 116 -10.04 22.68 0.05
CA GLN A 116 -9.50 23.37 1.21
C GLN A 116 -10.55 24.40 1.62
N THR A 117 -11.23 24.19 2.74
CA THR A 117 -12.00 25.23 3.42
C THR A 117 -12.08 24.88 4.89
#